data_AF-A0A0S7ZU02-F1
#
_entry.id   AF-A0A0S7ZU02-F1
#
_cell.length_a   1.000
_cell.length_b   1.000
_cell.length_c   1.000
_cell.angle_alpha   90.00
_cell.angle_beta   90.00
_cell.angle_gamma   90.00
#
_symmetry.space_group_name_H-M   'P 1'
#
loop_
_entity.id
_entity.type
_entity.pdbx_description
1 polymer ?
#
loop_
_entity_poly.entity_id
_entity_poly.type
_entity_poly.pdbx_seq_one_letter_code
_entity_poly.pdbx_strand_id
1 'polypeptide(L)'
;MDTPMTFYKSSDRALCAALLTLGFMAYIYSAGVSALPNPQERIDYWQQNYSELTEVDDPRVANVHHIFGRVLQAAGNRYGVIPRLFIIKENPFNIVLPISIPDGWIILSRQVLWHINFFSALSLLKKDNNVEQKVVSEIQGIFTQTAKIEAKELRADERGILFSAMAGYNPFAIVDEQAGEQGSFFHEWHELLNVSQYEQMGAPNTHPTSSQRSTAVLARLKQVSEQSDLFSLGWVLSCIKPESSSWRQKRLVNFYDISPAVRYTIILQPLIIKSR
;
A
#
# COMPACT_ATOMS: atom_id res chain seq x y z
N MET A 1 -85.13 -23.36 -19.03
CA MET A 1 -84.13 -23.05 -17.98
C MET A 1 -82.83 -23.47 -18.61
N ASP A 2 -82.23 -22.56 -19.37
CA ASP A 2 -81.18 -22.87 -20.33
C ASP A 2 -79.96 -22.03 -19.96
N THR A 3 -78.95 -22.70 -19.42
CA THR A 3 -77.65 -22.09 -19.14
C THR A 3 -76.84 -22.00 -20.44
N PRO A 4 -76.32 -20.81 -20.80
CA PRO A 4 -75.48 -20.68 -21.98
C PRO A 4 -74.11 -21.33 -21.74
N MET A 5 -73.75 -22.31 -22.57
CA MET A 5 -72.39 -22.84 -22.65
C MET A 5 -71.45 -21.76 -23.20
N THR A 6 -70.53 -21.29 -22.37
CA THR A 6 -69.42 -20.43 -22.79
C THR A 6 -68.33 -21.28 -23.42
N PHE A 7 -68.23 -21.20 -24.76
CA PHE A 7 -67.13 -21.75 -25.53
C PHE A 7 -65.84 -20.95 -25.23
N TYR A 8 -65.08 -21.42 -24.23
CA TYR A 8 -63.77 -20.85 -23.90
C TYR A 8 -62.73 -21.28 -24.94
N LYS A 9 -62.25 -20.31 -25.72
CA LYS A 9 -61.42 -20.49 -26.93
C LYS A 9 -60.02 -21.00 -26.54
N SER A 10 -59.69 -22.22 -26.98
CA SER A 10 -58.43 -22.94 -26.70
C SER A 10 -57.15 -22.28 -27.26
N SER A 11 -57.24 -21.15 -27.98
CA SER A 11 -56.10 -20.50 -28.64
C SER A 11 -55.20 -19.71 -27.69
N ASP A 12 -55.70 -19.28 -26.54
CA ASP A 12 -54.99 -18.29 -25.70
C ASP A 12 -53.95 -18.93 -24.77
N ARG A 13 -54.07 -20.25 -24.53
CA ARG A 13 -53.12 -21.03 -23.72
C ARG A 13 -51.81 -21.35 -24.46
N ALA A 14 -51.86 -21.50 -25.79
CA ALA A 14 -50.67 -21.80 -26.59
C ALA A 14 -49.73 -20.59 -26.72
N LEU A 15 -50.30 -19.39 -26.85
CA LEU A 15 -49.53 -18.14 -26.92
C LEU A 15 -48.83 -17.80 -25.61
N CYS A 16 -49.47 -18.04 -24.45
CA CYS A 16 -48.84 -17.83 -23.15
C CYS A 16 -47.67 -18.79 -22.90
N ALA A 17 -47.80 -20.07 -23.29
CA ALA A 17 -46.72 -21.04 -23.14
C ALA A 17 -45.50 -20.70 -24.01
N ALA A 18 -45.71 -20.27 -25.26
CA ALA A 18 -44.64 -19.90 -26.18
C ALA A 18 -43.86 -18.64 -25.70
N LEU A 19 -44.55 -17.64 -25.16
CA LEU A 19 -43.92 -16.42 -24.62
C LEU A 19 -43.09 -16.70 -23.36
N LEU A 20 -43.53 -17.61 -22.49
CA LEU A 20 -42.76 -18.02 -21.32
C LEU A 20 -41.48 -18.80 -21.70
N THR A 21 -41.54 -19.65 -22.72
CA THR A 21 -40.34 -20.37 -23.21
C THR A 21 -39.31 -19.46 -23.87
N LEU A 22 -39.73 -18.44 -24.62
CA LEU A 22 -38.82 -17.47 -25.23
C LEU A 22 -38.19 -16.54 -24.19
N GLY A 23 -38.94 -16.12 -23.17
CA GLY A 23 -38.42 -15.35 -22.04
C GLY A 23 -37.39 -16.13 -21.21
N PHE A 24 -37.62 -17.43 -20.98
CA PHE A 24 -36.69 -18.27 -20.23
C PHE A 24 -35.38 -18.54 -21.00
N MET A 25 -35.45 -18.73 -22.33
CA MET A 25 -34.25 -18.84 -23.17
C MET A 25 -33.44 -17.54 -23.18
N ALA A 26 -34.08 -16.37 -23.32
CA ALA A 26 -33.38 -15.09 -23.25
C ALA A 26 -32.72 -14.83 -21.88
N TYR A 27 -33.36 -15.27 -20.79
CA TYR A 27 -32.79 -15.21 -19.44
C TYR A 27 -31.57 -16.12 -19.28
N ILE A 28 -31.57 -17.33 -19.86
CA ILE A 28 -30.39 -18.22 -19.85
C ILE A 28 -29.23 -17.63 -20.68
N TYR A 29 -29.49 -17.00 -21.83
CA TYR A 29 -28.43 -16.42 -22.67
C TYR A 29 -27.82 -15.11 -22.13
N SER A 30 -28.48 -14.45 -21.16
CA SER A 30 -27.97 -13.24 -20.51
C SER A 30 -27.15 -13.55 -19.24
N ALA A 31 -27.05 -14.81 -18.85
CA ALA A 31 -26.17 -15.26 -17.78
C ALA A 31 -24.71 -15.23 -18.24
N GLY A 32 -24.11 -14.05 -18.18
CA GLY A 32 -22.67 -13.87 -17.98
C GLY A 32 -21.78 -14.31 -19.13
N VAL A 33 -21.72 -13.51 -20.20
CA VAL A 33 -20.46 -13.42 -20.96
C VAL A 33 -19.46 -12.73 -20.02
N SER A 34 -18.81 -13.51 -19.15
CA SER A 34 -17.62 -13.03 -18.45
C SER A 34 -16.64 -12.63 -19.54
N ALA A 35 -16.25 -11.35 -19.56
CA ALA A 35 -15.17 -10.90 -20.43
C ALA A 35 -14.00 -11.88 -20.28
N LEU A 36 -13.46 -12.37 -21.40
CA LEU A 36 -12.31 -13.25 -21.35
C LEU A 36 -11.24 -12.58 -20.48
N PRO A 37 -10.69 -13.27 -19.47
CA PRO A 37 -9.70 -12.68 -18.57
C PRO A 37 -8.58 -12.09 -19.41
N ASN A 38 -8.16 -10.87 -19.07
CA ASN A 38 -7.11 -10.18 -19.80
C ASN A 38 -5.85 -11.06 -19.77
N PRO A 39 -5.28 -11.48 -20.92
CA PRO A 39 -4.12 -12.35 -20.94
C PRO A 39 -2.91 -11.74 -20.19
N GLN A 40 -2.81 -10.41 -20.13
CA GLN A 40 -1.75 -9.71 -19.39
C GLN A 40 -1.85 -9.86 -17.87
N GLU A 41 -2.99 -10.32 -17.34
CA GLU A 41 -3.17 -10.60 -15.92
C GLU A 41 -2.68 -12.01 -15.52
N ARG A 42 -1.98 -12.71 -16.42
CA ARG A 42 -1.41 -14.03 -16.15
C ARG A 42 0.08 -14.08 -16.46
N ILE A 43 0.85 -14.78 -15.62
CA ILE A 43 2.30 -14.89 -15.78
C ILE A 43 2.73 -15.51 -17.12
N ASP A 44 1.95 -16.43 -17.69
CA ASP A 44 2.32 -17.13 -18.91
C ASP A 44 2.40 -16.21 -20.13
N TYR A 45 1.58 -15.16 -20.17
CA TYR A 45 1.73 -14.09 -21.18
C TYR A 45 3.11 -13.45 -21.07
N TRP A 46 3.53 -13.08 -19.88
CA TRP A 46 4.81 -12.39 -19.69
C TRP A 46 6.01 -13.29 -19.99
N GLN A 47 5.97 -14.53 -19.56
CA GLN A 47 7.04 -15.51 -19.84
C GLN A 47 7.14 -15.87 -21.33
N GLN A 48 6.05 -15.81 -22.08
CA GLN A 48 6.06 -16.06 -23.52
C GLN A 48 6.58 -14.87 -24.34
N ASN A 49 6.39 -13.64 -23.84
CA ASN A 49 6.69 -12.42 -24.58
C ASN A 49 8.02 -11.76 -24.17
N TYR A 50 8.56 -12.10 -23.00
CA TYR A 50 9.75 -11.44 -22.43
C TYR A 50 10.72 -12.45 -21.83
N SER A 51 12.01 -12.13 -21.93
CA SER A 51 13.07 -12.95 -21.35
C SER A 51 13.24 -12.60 -19.87
N GLU A 52 13.37 -13.61 -19.02
CA GLU A 52 13.73 -13.39 -17.62
C GLU A 52 15.17 -12.85 -17.52
N LEU A 53 15.35 -11.81 -16.69
CA LEU A 53 16.65 -11.30 -16.30
C LEU A 53 17.14 -12.08 -15.09
N THR A 54 18.24 -12.83 -15.27
CA THR A 54 18.80 -13.68 -14.23
C THR A 54 20.00 -13.02 -13.54
N GLU A 55 20.45 -13.61 -12.42
CA GLU A 55 21.66 -13.17 -11.71
C GLU A 55 22.93 -13.25 -12.57
N VAL A 56 22.95 -14.16 -13.56
CA VAL A 56 24.07 -14.29 -14.52
C VAL A 56 24.11 -13.09 -15.47
N ASP A 57 22.94 -12.55 -15.84
CA ASP A 57 22.84 -11.36 -16.69
C ASP A 57 23.15 -10.08 -15.90
N ASP A 58 22.72 -10.01 -14.64
CA ASP A 58 22.90 -8.84 -13.78
C ASP A 58 22.97 -9.24 -12.29
N PRO A 59 24.11 -9.07 -11.61
CA PRO A 59 24.28 -9.51 -10.23
C PRO A 59 23.36 -8.78 -9.24
N ARG A 60 22.77 -7.63 -9.63
CA ARG A 60 21.79 -6.92 -8.80
C ARG A 60 20.49 -7.70 -8.62
N VAL A 61 20.16 -8.60 -9.55
CA VAL A 61 18.98 -9.48 -9.47
C VAL A 61 18.99 -10.28 -8.17
N ALA A 62 20.16 -10.78 -7.75
CA ALA A 62 20.32 -11.51 -6.49
C ALA A 62 19.92 -10.64 -5.27
N ASN A 63 20.35 -9.38 -5.26
CA ASN A 63 19.99 -8.43 -4.22
C ASN A 63 18.49 -8.13 -4.22
N VAL A 64 17.86 -8.03 -5.39
CA VAL A 64 16.41 -7.81 -5.49
C VAL A 64 15.62 -8.99 -4.94
N HIS A 65 15.99 -10.22 -5.30
CA HIS A 65 15.37 -11.41 -4.72
C HIS A 65 15.55 -11.46 -3.21
N HIS A 66 16.73 -11.07 -2.71
CA HIS A 66 16.99 -10.98 -1.27
C HIS A 66 16.07 -9.95 -0.59
N ILE A 67 15.97 -8.73 -1.12
CA ILE A 67 15.09 -7.67 -0.60
C ILE A 67 13.63 -8.14 -0.62
N PHE A 68 13.19 -8.70 -1.75
CA PHE A 68 11.84 -9.23 -1.92
C PHE A 68 11.53 -10.31 -0.88
N GLY A 69 12.45 -11.25 -0.65
CA GLY A 69 12.29 -12.29 0.36
C GLY A 69 12.12 -11.74 1.78
N ARG A 70 12.88 -10.71 2.16
CA ARG A 70 12.74 -10.05 3.48
C ARG A 70 11.40 -9.34 3.63
N VAL A 71 10.97 -8.59 2.62
CA VAL A 71 9.67 -7.91 2.64
C VAL A 71 8.53 -8.92 2.69
N LEU A 72 8.63 -10.02 1.93
CA LEU A 72 7.64 -11.09 1.94
C LEU A 72 7.55 -11.77 3.31
N GLN A 73 8.68 -12.05 3.95
CA GLN A 73 8.73 -12.61 5.30
C GLN A 73 8.02 -11.69 6.31
N ALA A 74 8.23 -10.38 6.21
CA ALA A 74 7.58 -9.39 7.07
C ALA A 74 6.07 -9.27 6.80
N ALA A 75 5.65 -9.35 5.53
CA ALA A 75 4.24 -9.29 5.14
C ALA A 75 3.44 -10.54 5.54
N GLY A 76 4.14 -11.67 5.76
CA GLY A 76 3.55 -12.96 6.09
C GLY A 76 2.86 -13.63 4.90
N ASN A 77 2.26 -14.80 5.16
CA ASN A 77 1.55 -15.57 4.13
C ASN A 77 0.05 -15.25 4.13
N ARG A 78 -0.52 -15.13 2.92
CA ARG A 78 -1.97 -15.13 2.71
C ARG A 78 -2.39 -16.44 2.09
N TYR A 79 -3.51 -16.99 2.55
CA TYR A 79 -4.07 -18.20 1.95
C TYR A 79 -4.42 -17.96 0.47
N GLY A 80 -3.99 -18.87 -0.40
CA GLY A 80 -4.37 -18.92 -1.81
C GLY A 80 -3.49 -18.14 -2.79
N VAL A 81 -2.57 -17.28 -2.31
CA VAL A 81 -1.66 -16.53 -3.20
C VAL A 81 -0.25 -16.57 -2.61
N ILE A 82 0.72 -17.05 -3.39
CA ILE A 82 2.14 -17.09 -3.02
C ILE A 82 2.85 -16.03 -3.86
N PRO A 83 3.27 -14.91 -3.26
CA PRO A 83 3.97 -13.87 -4.00
C PRO A 83 5.26 -14.37 -4.64
N ARG A 84 5.47 -14.04 -5.92
CA ARG A 84 6.66 -14.42 -6.69
C ARG A 84 7.17 -13.23 -7.47
N LEU A 85 8.46 -13.24 -7.79
CA LEU A 85 9.11 -12.15 -8.51
C LEU A 85 9.55 -12.65 -9.87
N PHE A 86 9.22 -11.90 -10.92
CA PHE A 86 9.70 -12.09 -12.28
C PHE A 86 10.32 -10.78 -12.77
N ILE A 87 11.60 -10.80 -13.13
CA ILE A 87 12.29 -9.60 -13.61
C ILE A 87 12.48 -9.75 -15.11
N ILE A 88 11.93 -8.84 -15.90
CA ILE A 88 12.06 -8.88 -17.37
C ILE A 88 13.32 -8.15 -17.82
N LYS A 89 14.02 -8.72 -18.80
CA LYS A 89 15.26 -8.18 -19.36
C LYS A 89 15.02 -6.97 -20.25
N GLU A 90 13.90 -6.99 -20.98
CA GLU A 90 13.45 -5.95 -21.87
C GLU A 90 12.73 -4.82 -21.11
N ASN A 91 12.58 -3.66 -21.76
CA ASN A 91 11.78 -2.55 -21.25
C ASN A 91 10.53 -2.37 -22.11
N PRO A 92 9.47 -3.15 -21.87
CA PRO A 92 8.25 -3.00 -22.65
C PRO A 92 7.70 -1.58 -22.49
N PHE A 93 7.33 -0.97 -23.62
CA PHE A 93 6.78 0.38 -23.67
C PHE A 93 7.73 1.50 -23.24
N ASN A 94 9.01 1.18 -22.98
CA ASN A 94 10.00 2.12 -22.46
C ASN A 94 9.62 2.72 -21.09
N ILE A 95 8.89 1.97 -20.25
CA ILE A 95 8.38 2.45 -18.97
C ILE A 95 8.96 1.61 -17.80
N VAL A 96 9.42 2.29 -16.76
CA VAL A 96 9.80 1.67 -15.49
C VAL A 96 8.54 1.19 -14.77
N LEU A 97 8.20 -0.11 -14.85
CA LEU A 97 6.95 -0.61 -14.25
C LEU A 97 7.17 -1.81 -13.31
N PRO A 98 6.88 -1.63 -12.01
CA PRO A 98 6.46 -2.73 -11.16
C PRO A 98 4.96 -3.00 -11.38
N ILE A 99 4.60 -4.25 -11.70
CA ILE A 99 3.21 -4.67 -11.87
C ILE A 99 2.94 -5.87 -10.97
N SER A 100 1.88 -5.81 -10.17
CA SER A 100 1.37 -6.99 -9.45
C SER A 100 0.16 -7.54 -10.22
N ILE A 101 0.18 -8.83 -10.50
CA ILE A 101 -0.94 -9.52 -11.17
C ILE A 101 -1.70 -10.45 -10.19
N PRO A 102 -2.97 -10.82 -10.50
CA PRO A 102 -3.86 -11.53 -9.56
C PRO A 102 -3.36 -12.90 -9.08
N ASP A 103 -2.50 -13.56 -9.84
CA ASP A 103 -1.90 -14.87 -9.51
C ASP A 103 -0.76 -14.78 -8.48
N GLY A 104 -0.43 -13.55 -8.02
CA GLY A 104 0.58 -13.28 -7.01
C GLY A 104 1.96 -12.95 -7.57
N TRP A 105 2.13 -12.95 -8.89
CA TRP A 105 3.40 -12.52 -9.48
C TRP A 105 3.54 -11.00 -9.42
N ILE A 106 4.75 -10.57 -9.12
CA ILE A 106 5.23 -9.21 -9.22
C ILE A 106 6.25 -9.19 -10.35
N ILE A 107 6.02 -8.30 -11.31
CA ILE A 107 6.81 -8.17 -12.52
C ILE A 107 7.58 -6.86 -12.42
N LEU A 108 8.90 -6.91 -12.58
CA LEU A 108 9.77 -5.72 -12.57
C LEU A 108 10.52 -5.60 -13.90
N SER A 109 10.60 -4.40 -14.47
CA SER A 109 11.48 -4.16 -15.61
C SER A 109 12.95 -3.98 -15.17
N ARG A 110 13.89 -4.32 -16.05
CA ARG A 110 15.33 -4.14 -15.81
C ARG A 110 15.72 -2.73 -15.38
N GLN A 111 15.02 -1.69 -15.87
CA GLN A 111 15.30 -0.30 -15.48
C GLN A 111 15.07 -0.05 -13.99
N VAL A 112 14.14 -0.77 -13.34
CA VAL A 112 13.93 -0.68 -11.89
C VAL A 112 15.24 -0.95 -11.11
N LEU A 113 16.12 -1.83 -11.64
CA LEU A 113 17.39 -2.17 -10.99
C LEU A 113 18.41 -1.04 -10.97
N TRP A 114 18.34 -0.10 -11.92
CA TRP A 114 19.21 1.07 -11.90
C TRP A 114 18.96 1.96 -10.70
N HIS A 115 17.70 2.08 -10.28
CA HIS A 115 17.31 2.92 -9.15
C HIS A 115 17.80 2.37 -7.80
N ILE A 116 17.94 1.06 -7.66
CA ILE A 116 18.40 0.43 -6.40
C ILE A 116 19.80 0.89 -6.00
N ASN A 117 20.70 1.07 -6.99
CA ASN A 117 22.06 1.54 -6.74
C ASN A 117 22.11 3.02 -6.37
N PHE A 118 21.23 3.84 -6.98
CA PHE A 118 21.10 5.25 -6.66
C PHE A 118 20.73 5.42 -5.18
N PHE A 119 19.68 4.74 -4.70
CA PHE A 119 19.24 4.83 -3.31
C PHE A 119 20.27 4.26 -2.32
N SER A 120 20.96 3.19 -2.70
CA SER A 120 22.04 2.63 -1.86
C SER A 120 23.17 3.65 -1.70
N ALA A 121 23.58 4.33 -2.77
CA ALA A 121 24.58 5.38 -2.73
C ALA A 121 24.12 6.61 -1.94
N LEU A 122 22.86 7.03 -2.07
CA LEU A 122 22.31 8.16 -1.33
C LEU A 122 22.18 7.89 0.17
N SER A 123 21.84 6.66 0.57
CA SER A 123 21.78 6.28 1.97
C SER A 123 23.14 6.40 2.69
N LEU A 124 24.25 6.36 1.94
CA LEU A 124 25.60 6.57 2.45
C LEU A 124 25.95 8.07 2.63
N LEU A 125 25.23 8.97 1.97
CA LEU A 125 25.50 10.42 1.98
C LEU A 125 24.66 11.19 3.01
N LYS A 126 23.61 10.60 3.55
CA LYS A 126 22.58 11.30 4.34
C LYS A 126 22.87 11.31 5.84
N LYS A 127 24.01 11.90 6.23
CA LYS A 127 24.40 12.12 7.63
C LYS A 127 24.64 13.61 7.87
N ASP A 128 23.60 14.43 7.81
CA ASP A 128 23.53 15.73 8.51
C ASP A 128 22.10 16.31 8.45
N ASN A 129 21.66 16.89 9.57
CA ASN A 129 20.28 17.30 9.85
C ASN A 129 20.13 18.83 9.85
N ASN A 130 19.06 19.38 9.25
CA ASN A 130 18.12 20.31 9.92
C ASN A 130 16.94 20.75 8.99
N VAL A 131 15.89 21.29 9.62
CA VAL A 131 14.83 22.22 9.13
C VAL A 131 13.39 21.68 9.13
N GLU A 132 12.43 22.58 9.36
CA GLU A 132 11.07 22.38 9.86
C GLU A 132 9.92 22.60 8.83
N GLN A 133 8.72 22.37 9.37
CA GLN A 133 7.36 22.23 8.84
C GLN A 133 6.74 23.45 8.11
N LYS A 134 6.14 23.19 6.92
CA LYS A 134 5.08 24.04 6.32
C LYS A 134 4.24 23.29 5.27
N VAL A 135 3.47 22.25 5.65
CA VAL A 135 2.72 21.42 4.67
C VAL A 135 1.25 21.14 5.07
N VAL A 136 0.75 21.66 6.19
CA VAL A 136 -0.52 21.16 6.77
C VAL A 136 -1.81 21.82 6.21
N SER A 137 -1.76 22.86 5.37
CA SER A 137 -2.97 23.65 5.06
C SER A 137 -3.63 23.43 3.68
N GLU A 138 -3.17 22.51 2.83
CA GLU A 138 -3.62 22.46 1.42
C GLU A 138 -4.60 21.33 1.05
N ILE A 139 -5.08 20.49 2.00
CA ILE A 139 -5.66 19.17 1.67
C ILE A 139 -7.17 19.03 1.96
N GLN A 140 -8.05 19.85 1.37
CA GLN A 140 -9.51 19.62 1.57
C GLN A 140 -10.41 19.63 0.30
N GLY A 141 -9.86 19.70 -0.93
CA GLY A 141 -10.67 20.04 -2.10
C GLY A 141 -11.14 18.95 -3.08
N ILE A 142 -10.61 17.72 -3.12
CA ILE A 142 -10.61 16.93 -4.39
C ILE A 142 -11.16 15.49 -4.27
N PHE A 143 -12.38 15.27 -3.76
CA PHE A 143 -12.89 13.89 -3.65
C PHE A 143 -14.36 13.72 -4.02
N THR A 144 -14.66 12.87 -5.00
CA THR A 144 -15.87 12.00 -4.94
C THR A 144 -15.89 10.80 -5.91
N GLN A 145 -15.00 10.69 -6.91
CA GLN A 145 -14.81 9.43 -7.68
C GLN A 145 -13.37 8.88 -7.61
N THR A 146 -12.38 9.76 -7.40
CA THR A 146 -10.98 9.46 -7.03
C THR A 146 -10.88 8.65 -5.74
N ALA A 147 -11.84 8.79 -4.83
CA ALA A 147 -11.79 8.25 -3.47
C ALA A 147 -11.47 6.76 -3.38
N LYS A 148 -12.00 5.93 -4.29
CA LYS A 148 -11.80 4.48 -4.22
C LYS A 148 -10.44 4.05 -4.76
N ILE A 149 -9.98 4.65 -5.84
CA ILE A 149 -8.65 4.37 -6.42
C ILE A 149 -7.59 4.93 -5.48
N GLU A 150 -7.77 6.16 -5.02
CA GLU A 150 -6.90 6.81 -4.05
C GLU A 150 -6.83 6.05 -2.72
N ALA A 151 -7.96 5.55 -2.20
CA ALA A 151 -7.93 4.70 -1.02
C ALA A 151 -7.20 3.37 -1.24
N LYS A 152 -7.20 2.82 -2.47
CA LYS A 152 -6.44 1.60 -2.78
C LYS A 152 -4.95 1.89 -2.86
N GLU A 153 -4.55 2.92 -3.61
CA GLU A 153 -3.15 3.34 -3.76
C GLU A 153 -2.57 3.72 -2.40
N LEU A 154 -3.26 4.57 -1.64
CA LEU A 154 -2.83 4.98 -0.30
C LEU A 154 -2.68 3.78 0.63
N ARG A 155 -3.64 2.85 0.62
CA ARG A 155 -3.55 1.63 1.43
C ARG A 155 -2.41 0.70 0.99
N ALA A 156 -2.06 0.69 -0.30
CA ALA A 156 -0.91 -0.03 -0.80
C ALA A 156 0.39 0.62 -0.29
N ASP A 157 0.50 1.94 -0.38
CA ASP A 157 1.66 2.71 0.11
C ASP A 157 1.86 2.54 1.62
N GLU A 158 0.78 2.69 2.40
CA GLU A 158 0.78 2.47 3.85
C GLU A 158 1.33 1.09 4.23
N ARG A 159 0.84 0.04 3.57
CA ARG A 159 1.26 -1.34 3.82
C ARG A 159 2.68 -1.59 3.35
N GLY A 160 3.05 -1.08 2.18
CA GLY A 160 4.39 -1.21 1.62
C GLY A 160 5.44 -0.65 2.56
N ILE A 161 5.19 0.53 3.12
CA ILE A 161 6.07 1.17 4.10
C ILE A 161 6.12 0.41 5.41
N LEU A 162 4.97 -0.02 5.95
CA LEU A 162 4.93 -0.82 7.17
C LEU A 162 5.74 -2.11 7.02
N PHE A 163 5.54 -2.85 5.93
CA PHE A 163 6.29 -4.09 5.68
C PHE A 163 7.77 -3.84 5.42
N SER A 164 8.11 -2.72 4.77
CA SER A 164 9.51 -2.31 4.61
C SER A 164 10.18 -2.04 5.96
N ALA A 165 9.49 -1.31 6.84
CA ALA A 165 9.97 -1.04 8.20
C ALA A 165 10.11 -2.34 9.02
N MET A 166 9.12 -3.22 8.98
CA MET A 166 9.16 -4.53 9.64
C MET A 166 10.27 -5.43 9.08
N ALA A 167 10.58 -5.31 7.79
CA ALA A 167 11.70 -5.98 7.16
C ALA A 167 13.06 -5.35 7.53
N GLY A 168 13.09 -4.24 8.30
CA GLY A 168 14.31 -3.57 8.77
C GLY A 168 14.85 -2.48 7.84
N TYR A 169 14.05 -2.01 6.87
CA TYR A 169 14.40 -0.87 6.01
C TYR A 169 13.96 0.44 6.65
N ASN A 170 14.66 1.54 6.34
CA ASN A 170 14.30 2.86 6.84
C ASN A 170 13.14 3.45 6.02
N PRO A 171 11.91 3.57 6.57
CA PRO A 171 10.77 4.12 5.84
C PRO A 171 10.93 5.61 5.51
N PHE A 172 11.76 6.34 6.26
CA PHE A 172 12.03 7.75 5.98
C PHE A 172 12.75 7.95 4.65
N ALA A 173 13.50 6.95 4.16
CA ALA A 173 14.11 7.04 2.83
C ALA A 173 13.08 7.21 1.71
N ILE A 174 11.82 6.80 1.94
CA ILE A 174 10.73 6.89 0.96
C ILE A 174 10.04 8.25 1.03
N VAL A 175 9.84 8.80 2.24
CA VAL A 175 8.97 9.96 2.48
C VAL A 175 9.68 11.26 2.81
N ASP A 176 10.97 11.20 3.12
CA ASP A 176 11.69 12.36 3.63
C ASP A 176 11.96 13.37 2.51
N GLU A 177 11.09 14.37 2.41
CA GLU A 177 11.24 15.53 1.53
C GLU A 177 12.46 16.38 1.88
N GLN A 178 13.01 16.22 3.10
CA GLN A 178 14.18 16.97 3.57
C GLN A 178 15.48 16.33 3.12
N ALA A 179 15.44 15.38 2.18
CA ALA A 179 16.61 14.76 1.59
C ALA A 179 17.57 15.67 0.82
N GLY A 180 17.38 16.99 0.91
CA GLY A 180 18.09 17.98 0.11
C GLY A 180 17.48 18.13 -1.28
N GLU A 181 18.27 18.67 -2.20
CA GLU A 181 17.87 19.01 -3.58
C GLU A 181 17.32 17.82 -4.40
N GLN A 182 17.50 16.59 -3.93
CA GLN A 182 17.11 15.37 -4.65
C GLN A 182 15.66 14.93 -4.40
N GLY A 183 14.96 15.54 -3.43
CA GLY A 183 13.56 15.24 -3.14
C GLY A 183 13.31 13.87 -2.50
N SER A 184 12.04 13.54 -2.23
CA SER A 184 11.64 12.22 -1.72
C SER A 184 11.66 11.17 -2.85
N PHE A 185 11.68 9.87 -2.51
CA PHE A 185 11.57 8.77 -3.49
C PHE A 185 10.40 9.00 -4.47
N PHE A 186 9.26 9.47 -3.97
CA PHE A 186 8.09 9.76 -4.80
C PHE A 186 8.30 10.90 -5.79
N HIS A 187 9.09 11.92 -5.41
CA HIS A 187 9.41 13.03 -6.30
C HIS A 187 10.30 12.55 -7.44
N GLU A 188 11.38 11.86 -7.13
CA GLU A 188 12.29 11.31 -8.14
C GLU A 188 11.57 10.29 -9.04
N TRP A 189 10.80 9.38 -8.44
CA TRP A 189 10.00 8.40 -9.18
C TRP A 189 9.04 9.06 -10.17
N HIS A 190 8.43 10.19 -9.78
CA HIS A 190 7.56 10.95 -10.66
C HIS A 190 8.29 11.60 -11.84
N GLU A 191 9.44 12.23 -11.58
CA GLU A 191 10.27 12.83 -12.64
C GLU A 191 10.73 11.77 -13.64
N LEU A 192 11.11 10.59 -13.14
CA LEU A 192 11.60 9.47 -13.95
C LEU A 192 10.52 8.81 -14.80
N LEU A 193 9.30 8.70 -14.27
CA LEU A 193 8.16 8.18 -15.03
C LEU A 193 7.75 9.08 -16.19
N ASN A 194 8.32 10.29 -16.30
CA ASN A 194 8.08 11.27 -17.36
C ASN A 194 6.59 11.28 -17.73
N VAL A 195 5.75 11.56 -16.73
CA VAL A 195 4.29 11.35 -16.74
C VAL A 195 3.62 11.90 -18.01
N SER A 196 4.23 12.92 -18.63
CA SER A 196 3.86 13.43 -19.96
C SER A 196 3.73 12.35 -21.04
N GLN A 197 4.54 11.29 -21.02
CA GLN A 197 4.44 10.15 -21.95
C GLN A 197 3.27 9.22 -21.61
N TYR A 198 2.92 9.09 -20.32
CA TYR A 198 1.77 8.32 -19.86
C TYR A 198 0.44 9.01 -20.17
N GLU A 199 0.39 10.34 -20.02
CA GLU A 199 -0.75 11.16 -20.40
C GLU A 199 -1.05 11.07 -21.90
N GLN A 200 -0.01 10.95 -22.73
CA GLN A 200 -0.16 10.72 -24.18
C GLN A 200 -0.79 9.36 -24.52
N MET A 201 -0.71 8.36 -23.63
CA MET A 201 -1.35 7.05 -23.83
C MET A 201 -2.84 7.05 -23.46
N GLY A 202 -3.42 8.20 -23.09
CA GLY A 202 -4.85 8.35 -22.87
C GLY A 202 -5.38 7.65 -21.62
N ALA A 203 -4.50 7.30 -20.67
CA ALA A 203 -4.93 6.79 -19.38
C ALA A 203 -5.72 7.90 -18.66
N PRO A 204 -6.97 7.67 -18.26
CA PRO A 204 -7.76 8.68 -17.57
C PRO A 204 -7.05 9.05 -16.26
N ASN A 205 -6.92 10.35 -15.99
CA ASN A 205 -6.22 10.94 -14.84
C ASN A 205 -6.91 10.60 -13.52
N THR A 206 -6.86 9.33 -13.15
CA THR A 206 -7.65 8.68 -12.09
C THR A 206 -6.79 8.32 -10.87
N HIS A 207 -5.49 8.57 -10.95
CA HIS A 207 -4.53 8.32 -9.88
C HIS A 207 -4.10 9.65 -9.23
N PRO A 208 -3.90 9.68 -7.90
CA PRO A 208 -3.36 10.85 -7.22
C PRO A 208 -1.95 11.17 -7.72
N THR A 209 -1.58 12.44 -7.70
CA THR A 209 -0.23 12.87 -8.06
C THR A 209 0.79 12.31 -7.06
N SER A 210 2.06 12.24 -7.47
CA SER A 210 3.14 11.79 -6.58
C SER A 210 3.27 12.62 -5.30
N SER A 211 3.11 13.94 -5.42
CA SER A 211 3.10 14.88 -4.30
C SER A 211 1.94 14.63 -3.33
N GLN A 212 0.74 14.33 -3.86
CA GLN A 212 -0.41 13.95 -3.03
C GLN A 212 -0.14 12.64 -2.27
N ARG A 213 0.42 11.63 -2.96
CA ARG A 213 0.78 10.33 -2.34
C ARG A 213 1.85 10.50 -1.27
N SER A 214 2.96 11.18 -1.57
CA SER A 214 4.06 11.39 -0.61
C SER A 214 3.58 12.11 0.64
N THR A 215 2.76 13.15 0.46
CA THR A 215 2.20 13.93 1.56
C THR A 215 1.26 13.10 2.43
N ALA A 216 0.34 12.35 1.81
CA ALA A 216 -0.61 11.50 2.54
C ALA A 216 0.11 10.40 3.33
N VAL A 217 1.10 9.77 2.71
CA VAL A 217 1.92 8.73 3.32
C VAL A 217 2.78 9.30 4.46
N LEU A 218 3.40 10.47 4.28
CA LEU A 218 4.17 11.14 5.31
C LEU A 218 3.30 11.52 6.51
N ALA A 219 2.11 12.08 6.27
CA ALA A 219 1.15 12.39 7.32
C ALA A 219 0.76 11.14 8.12
N ARG A 220 0.56 10.02 7.43
CA ARG A 220 0.25 8.74 8.09
C ARG A 220 1.41 8.21 8.90
N LEU A 221 2.63 8.27 8.38
CA LEU A 221 3.84 7.85 9.11
C LEU A 221 4.04 8.66 10.38
N LYS A 222 3.84 9.98 10.32
CA LYS A 222 3.86 10.85 11.50
C LYS A 222 2.83 10.39 12.53
N GLN A 223 1.58 10.14 12.10
CA GLN A 223 0.53 9.64 12.98
C GLN A 223 0.89 8.29 13.62
N VAL A 224 1.45 7.35 12.86
CA VAL A 224 1.88 6.03 13.40
C VAL A 224 3.03 6.21 14.39
N SER A 225 3.99 7.10 14.10
CA SER A 225 5.09 7.41 15.01
C SER A 225 4.57 7.94 16.34
N GLU A 226 3.67 8.93 16.33
CA GLU A 226 3.04 9.48 17.53
C GLU A 226 2.28 8.41 18.33
N GLN A 227 1.58 7.50 17.64
CA GLN A 227 0.91 6.36 18.29
C GLN A 227 1.89 5.35 18.88
N SER A 228 3.06 5.14 18.26
CA SER A 228 4.08 4.22 18.75
C SER A 228 4.74 4.73 20.05
N ASP A 229 4.89 6.04 20.19
CA ASP A 229 5.37 6.67 21.42
C ASP A 229 4.37 6.48 22.56
N LEU A 230 3.08 6.67 22.28
CA LEU A 230 1.99 6.41 23.23
C LEU A 230 1.90 4.92 23.62
N PHE A 231 2.09 4.02 22.66
CA PHE A 231 2.12 2.58 22.92
C PHE A 231 3.30 2.22 23.82
N SER A 232 4.49 2.76 23.55
CA SER A 232 5.69 2.54 24.35
C SER A 232 5.52 3.06 25.78
N LEU A 233 4.89 4.22 25.94
CA LEU A 233 4.52 4.77 27.25
C LEU A 233 3.55 3.84 27.99
N GLY A 234 2.50 3.37 27.30
CA GLY A 234 1.54 2.42 27.86
C GLY A 234 2.19 1.10 28.30
N TRP A 235 3.12 0.58 27.50
CA TRP A 235 3.91 -0.61 27.85
C TRP A 235 4.72 -0.40 29.13
N VAL A 236 5.45 0.71 29.23
CA VAL A 236 6.22 1.07 30.43
C VAL A 236 5.30 1.20 31.65
N LEU A 237 4.17 1.89 31.51
CA LEU A 237 3.20 2.03 32.60
C LEU A 237 2.57 0.69 33.02
N SER A 238 2.34 -0.23 32.07
CA SER A 238 1.82 -1.57 32.38
C SER A 238 2.80 -2.45 33.16
N CYS A 239 4.11 -2.19 33.03
CA CYS A 239 5.15 -2.87 33.80
C CYS A 239 5.26 -2.35 35.24
N ILE A 240 4.66 -1.20 35.56
CA ILE A 240 4.57 -0.70 36.93
C ILE A 240 3.49 -1.52 37.64
N LYS A 241 3.88 -2.65 38.25
CA LYS A 241 2.98 -3.40 39.12
C LYS A 241 2.51 -2.46 40.23
N PRO A 242 1.19 -2.37 40.51
CA PRO A 242 0.73 -1.70 41.72
C PRO A 242 1.33 -2.47 42.89
N GLU A 243 2.30 -1.84 43.54
CA GLU A 243 2.97 -2.38 44.72
C GLU A 243 1.89 -2.55 45.79
N SER A 244 1.47 -3.80 46.00
CA SER A 244 0.38 -4.12 46.93
C SER A 244 0.74 -3.56 48.28
N SER A 245 -0.13 -2.70 48.79
CA SER A 245 0.00 -1.93 50.01
C SER A 245 0.28 -2.81 51.23
N SER A 246 1.55 -3.14 51.47
CA SER A 246 2.03 -3.49 52.81
C SER A 246 3.57 -3.39 52.89
N TRP A 247 4.00 -2.37 53.63
CA TRP A 247 5.28 -2.21 54.33
C TRP A 247 6.50 -1.63 53.59
N ARG A 248 7.00 -0.55 54.22
CA ARG A 248 8.28 0.13 54.06
C ARG A 248 9.44 -0.85 53.86
N GLN A 249 10.33 -0.60 52.90
CA GLN A 249 11.71 -0.12 53.14
C GLN A 249 12.56 -0.09 51.85
N LYS A 250 13.11 1.11 51.59
CA LYS A 250 14.42 1.38 50.98
C LYS A 250 14.87 0.41 49.88
N ARG A 251 14.42 0.66 48.65
CA ARG A 251 15.21 0.33 47.48
C ARG A 251 15.18 1.52 46.52
N LEU A 252 16.20 2.39 46.63
CA LEU A 252 16.54 3.33 45.58
C LEU A 252 17.00 2.48 44.39
N VAL A 253 16.06 2.12 43.51
CA VAL A 253 16.41 1.59 42.21
C VAL A 253 17.00 2.77 41.43
N ASN A 254 18.29 2.70 41.15
CA ASN A 254 18.99 3.69 40.36
C ASN A 254 18.35 3.76 38.97
N PHE A 255 17.60 4.84 38.72
CA PHE A 255 16.89 5.17 37.48
C PHE A 255 17.84 5.60 36.33
N TYR A 256 19.06 5.05 36.28
CA TYR A 256 20.08 5.48 35.33
C TYR A 256 20.00 4.80 33.95
N ASP A 257 19.19 3.76 33.77
CA ASP A 257 19.11 3.00 32.51
C ASP A 257 17.88 3.29 31.63
N ILE A 258 17.10 4.34 31.92
CA ILE A 258 16.00 4.76 31.03
C ILE A 258 16.54 5.77 30.01
N SER A 259 16.26 5.49 28.73
CA SER A 259 16.62 6.31 27.56
C SER A 259 16.44 7.82 27.83
N PRO A 260 17.39 8.68 27.41
CA PRO A 260 17.36 10.13 27.66
C PRO A 260 16.05 10.83 27.24
N ALA A 261 15.34 10.30 26.24
CA ALA A 261 14.10 10.87 25.73
C ALA A 261 12.95 10.91 26.76
N VAL A 262 12.91 10.00 27.74
CA VAL A 262 11.84 9.93 28.75
C VAL A 262 12.10 10.86 29.94
N ARG A 263 13.34 11.35 30.11
CA ARG A 263 13.70 12.22 31.26
C ARG A 263 12.99 13.58 31.28
N TYR A 264 12.59 14.10 30.12
CA TYR A 264 12.07 15.46 30.04
C TYR A 264 10.58 15.60 30.36
N THR A 265 9.80 14.52 30.28
CA THR A 265 8.33 14.61 30.47
C THR A 265 7.89 14.44 31.92
N ILE A 266 8.69 13.81 32.79
CA ILE A 266 8.26 13.50 34.18
C ILE A 266 8.71 14.57 35.19
N ILE A 267 9.66 15.45 34.85
CA ILE A 267 10.25 16.42 35.81
C ILE A 267 9.50 17.77 35.86
N LEU A 268 8.48 18.01 35.01
CA LEU A 268 7.77 19.31 34.95
C LEU A 268 6.28 19.27 35.32
N GLN A 269 5.92 18.61 36.42
CA GLN A 269 4.66 18.93 37.13
C GLN A 269 4.92 19.26 38.61
N PRO A 270 5.06 20.54 38.98
CA PRO A 270 4.81 20.95 40.34
C PRO A 270 3.29 21.05 40.56
N LEU A 271 2.76 20.12 41.38
CA LEU A 271 1.44 20.22 42.00
C LEU A 271 1.31 21.56 42.72
N ILE A 272 0.43 22.44 42.22
CA ILE A 272 -0.16 23.52 43.00
C ILE A 272 -1.41 22.95 43.68
N ILE A 273 -1.25 22.41 44.89
CA ILE A 273 -2.35 22.27 45.86
C ILE A 273 -2.07 23.33 46.93
N LYS A 274 -2.74 24.48 46.82
CA LYS A 274 -2.89 25.41 47.95
C LYS A 274 -4.17 25.02 48.69
N SER A 275 -4.00 24.62 49.94
CA SER A 275 -5.06 24.53 50.93
C SER A 275 -5.70 25.89 51.18
N ARG A 276 -7.03 25.98 51.04
CA ARG A 276 -7.94 26.66 51.96
C ARG A 276 -9.34 26.07 51.79
#